data_AF-A0A7C8HY82-F1
#
_entry.id   AF-A0A7C8HY82-F1
#
_cell.length_a   1.000
_cell.length_b   1.000
_cell.length_c   1.000
_cell.angle_alpha   90.00
_cell.angle_beta   90.00
_cell.angle_gamma   90.00
#
_symmetry.space_group_name_H-M   'P 1'
#
loop_
_entity.id
_entity.type
_entity.pdbx_description
1 polymer ?
#
loop_
_entity_poly.entity_id
_entity_poly.type
_entity_poly.pdbx_seq_one_letter_code
_entity_poly.pdbx_strand_id
1 'polypeptide(L)'
;MAGINRFGTTKDMVIQEIEEGDNSFLVVIDSNGLYFTTNDRVDSGLADTNRYAVDRRKFLDRLEKLGFSPLEMFEANSDKIKLVSTKTKKINPLKASKRGLS
;
A
#
# COMPACT_ATOMS: atom_id res chain seq x y z
N MET A 1 -18.84 12.23 -1.94
CA MET A 1 -18.08 11.10 -2.52
C MET A 1 -16.67 11.17 -1.97
N ALA A 2 -16.30 10.30 -1.03
CA ALA A 2 -14.91 10.21 -0.59
C ALA A 2 -14.08 9.75 -1.78
N GLY A 3 -13.13 10.59 -2.22
CA GLY A 3 -12.23 10.24 -3.31
C GLY A 3 -11.48 8.96 -2.94
N ILE A 4 -11.35 8.04 -3.90
CA ILE A 4 -10.58 6.81 -3.70
C ILE A 4 -9.13 7.24 -3.42
N ASN A 5 -8.68 7.07 -2.17
CA ASN A 5 -7.31 7.36 -1.78
C ASN A 5 -6.40 6.29 -2.39
N ARG A 6 -5.78 6.61 -3.54
CA ARG A 6 -4.95 5.67 -4.31
C ARG A 6 -3.51 5.62 -3.84
N PHE A 7 -3.05 6.68 -3.19
CA PHE A 7 -1.63 6.90 -2.87
C PHE A 7 -1.36 6.87 -1.36
N GLY A 8 -2.35 7.23 -0.55
CA GLY A 8 -2.22 7.16 0.90
C GLY A 8 -2.52 5.78 1.45
N THR A 9 -2.14 5.61 2.71
CA THR A 9 -2.56 4.49 3.54
C THR A 9 -3.99 4.75 4.03
N THR A 10 -4.83 3.72 4.02
CA THR A 10 -6.20 3.80 4.54
C THR A 10 -6.35 2.90 5.75
N LYS A 11 -7.31 3.18 6.64
CA LYS A 11 -7.53 2.36 7.85
C LYS A 11 -7.74 0.88 7.57
N ASP A 12 -8.41 0.55 6.47
CA ASP A 12 -8.65 -0.86 6.09
C ASP A 12 -7.35 -1.65 5.83
N MET A 13 -6.25 -0.96 5.49
CA MET A 13 -4.96 -1.59 5.22
C MET A 13 -4.18 -1.88 6.51
N VAL A 14 -4.59 -1.30 7.64
CA VAL A 14 -3.89 -1.43 8.92
C VAL A 14 -4.18 -2.82 9.52
N ILE A 15 -3.13 -3.50 9.95
CA ILE A 15 -3.20 -4.79 10.63
C ILE A 15 -3.26 -4.57 12.13
N GLN A 16 -2.22 -3.95 12.69
CA GLN A 16 -2.06 -3.72 14.12
C GLN A 16 -1.09 -2.56 14.37
N GLU A 17 -1.10 -2.07 15.60
CA GLU A 17 -0.10 -1.16 16.14
C GLU A 17 0.99 -1.95 16.88
N ILE A 18 2.23 -1.49 16.77
CA ILE A 18 3.40 -2.02 17.45
C ILE A 18 4.13 -0.88 18.13
N GLU A 19 4.43 -1.07 19.41
CA GLU A 19 5.26 -0.17 20.20
C GLU A 19 6.72 -0.65 20.16
N GLU A 20 7.63 0.23 19.76
CA GLU A 20 9.08 0.01 19.81
C GLU A 20 9.74 1.13 20.61
N GLY A 21 9.97 0.86 21.90
CA GLY A 21 10.43 1.88 22.85
C GLY A 21 9.37 2.96 23.07
N ASP A 22 9.74 4.23 22.91
CA ASP A 22 8.82 5.37 23.02
C ASP A 22 8.06 5.68 21.71
N ASN A 23 8.23 4.87 20.66
CA ASN A 23 7.64 5.11 19.35
C ASN A 23 6.56 4.08 19.01
N SER A 24 5.42 4.54 18.51
CA SER A 24 4.32 3.71 18.03
C SER A 24 4.28 3.67 16.49
N PHE A 25 4.24 2.47 15.92
CA PHE A 25 4.17 2.23 14.48
C PHE A 25 2.96 1.38 14.13
N LEU A 26 2.37 1.62 12.97
CA LEU A 26 1.29 0.82 12.42
C LEU A 26 1.85 -0.14 11.37
N VAL A 27 1.52 -1.43 11.49
CA VAL A 27 1.78 -2.43 10.46
C VAL A 27 0.67 -2.37 9.43
N VAL A 28 1.05 -2.27 8.17
CA VAL A 28 0.12 -2.08 7.06
C VAL A 28 0.41 -3.10 5.96
N ILE A 29 -0.64 -3.56 5.28
CA ILE A 29 -0.54 -4.47 4.13
C ILE A 29 -1.06 -3.81 2.85
N ASP A 30 -0.32 -4.02 1.75
CA ASP A 30 -0.80 -3.73 0.41
C ASP A 30 -0.39 -4.83 -0.59
N SER A 31 -0.70 -4.61 -1.86
CA SER A 31 -0.38 -5.56 -2.94
C SER A 31 1.11 -5.86 -3.13
N ASN A 32 1.98 -5.03 -2.58
CA ASN A 32 3.43 -5.17 -2.66
C ASN A 32 4.03 -5.77 -1.36
N GLY A 33 3.21 -6.07 -0.35
CA GLY A 33 3.65 -6.65 0.94
C GLY A 33 3.40 -5.76 2.16
N LEU A 34 4.10 -6.07 3.25
CA LEU A 34 4.01 -5.38 4.53
C LEU A 34 4.94 -4.16 4.59
N TYR A 35 4.53 -3.12 5.32
CA TYR A 35 5.36 -1.98 5.66
C TYR A 35 4.87 -1.28 6.93
N PHE A 36 5.71 -0.38 7.48
CA PHE A 36 5.35 0.44 8.64
C PHE A 36 4.89 1.83 8.22
N THR A 37 3.87 2.33 8.92
CA THR A 37 3.46 3.73 8.85
C THR A 37 3.20 4.30 10.24
N THR A 38 2.85 5.57 10.30
CA THR A 38 2.45 6.30 11.50
C THR A 38 1.02 6.80 11.36
N ASN A 39 0.35 7.05 12.48
CA ASN A 39 -1.07 7.40 12.46
C ASN A 39 -1.35 8.74 11.72
N ASP A 40 -0.38 9.65 11.62
CA ASP A 40 -0.50 10.89 10.83
C ASP A 40 -0.62 10.65 9.32
N ARG A 41 -0.23 9.46 8.84
CA ARG A 41 -0.26 9.09 7.42
C ARG A 41 -1.52 8.34 7.02
N VAL A 42 -2.26 7.81 7.98
CA VAL A 42 -3.49 7.06 7.71
C VAL A 42 -4.64 8.03 7.42
N ASP A 43 -5.33 7.84 6.29
CA ASP A 43 -6.45 8.67 5.83
C ASP A 43 -6.15 10.17 5.65
N SER A 44 -4.89 10.60 5.71
CA SER A 44 -4.50 12.01 5.57
C SER A 44 -4.60 12.56 4.16
N GLY A 45 -4.91 11.70 3.17
CA GLY A 45 -4.91 12.06 1.74
C GLY A 45 -3.53 12.32 1.15
N LEU A 46 -2.46 12.19 1.97
CA LEU A 46 -1.07 12.30 1.52
C LEU A 46 -0.55 10.95 1.04
N ALA A 47 0.39 10.98 0.10
CA ALA A 47 1.13 9.78 -0.27
C ALA A 47 1.98 9.31 0.91
N ASP A 48 1.93 8.00 1.18
CA ASP A 48 2.76 7.41 2.22
C ASP A 48 4.16 7.12 1.66
N THR A 49 5.16 7.83 2.16
CA THR A 49 6.55 7.69 1.71
C THR A 49 7.10 6.30 2.00
N ASN A 50 6.73 5.67 3.13
CA ASN A 50 7.20 4.33 3.47
C ASN A 50 6.64 3.27 2.53
N ARG A 51 5.49 3.54 1.90
CA ARG A 51 4.87 2.66 0.91
C ARG A 51 5.66 2.59 -0.41
N TYR A 52 6.28 3.71 -0.82
CA TYR A 52 6.87 3.87 -2.16
C TYR A 52 8.39 4.07 -2.20
N ALA A 53 8.97 4.72 -1.19
CA ALA A 53 10.37 5.17 -1.24
C ALA A 53 11.32 4.32 -0.40
N VAL A 54 10.81 3.47 0.49
CA VAL A 54 11.62 2.69 1.44
C VAL A 54 11.70 1.23 1.03
N ASP A 55 12.87 0.63 1.22
CA ASP A 55 13.09 -0.80 1.00
C ASP A 55 12.34 -1.63 2.05
N ARG A 56 11.38 -2.42 1.60
CA ARG A 56 10.48 -3.20 2.46
C ARG A 56 11.19 -4.31 3.22
N ARG A 57 12.35 -4.79 2.75
CA ARG A 57 13.13 -5.80 3.46
C ARG A 57 13.57 -5.31 4.84
N LYS A 58 13.83 -4.01 4.98
CA LYS A 58 14.15 -3.39 6.28
C LYS A 58 12.97 -3.47 7.25
N PHE A 59 11.74 -3.42 6.74
CA PHE A 59 10.54 -3.55 7.58
C PHE A 59 10.28 -5.00 7.98
N LEU A 60 10.51 -5.96 7.08
CA LEU A 60 10.40 -7.38 7.39
C LEU A 60 11.42 -7.79 8.46
N ASP A 61 12.70 -7.42 8.28
CA ASP A 61 13.76 -7.67 9.27
C ASP A 61 13.45 -7.05 10.63
N ARG A 62 12.87 -5.84 10.64
CA ARG A 62 12.42 -5.19 11.88
C ARG A 62 11.25 -5.93 12.54
N LEU A 63 10.26 -6.40 11.77
CA LEU A 63 9.16 -7.22 12.28
C LEU A 63 9.68 -8.53 12.91
N GLU A 64 10.63 -9.19 12.24
CA GLU A 64 11.26 -10.43 12.75
C GLU A 64 11.99 -10.17 14.07
N LYS A 65 12.74 -9.06 14.18
CA LYS A 65 13.42 -8.65 15.42
C LYS A 65 12.47 -8.37 16.58
N LEU A 66 11.25 -7.93 16.27
CA LEU A 66 10.18 -7.72 17.25
C LEU A 66 9.45 -9.03 17.63
N GLY A 67 9.85 -10.17 17.06
CA GLY A 67 9.28 -11.48 17.35
C GLY A 67 8.04 -11.83 16.53
N PHE A 68 7.73 -11.05 15.49
CA PHE A 68 6.62 -11.34 14.58
C PHE A 68 7.10 -12.10 13.35
N SER A 69 6.23 -12.94 12.80
CA SER A 69 6.46 -13.65 11.55
C SER A 69 5.83 -12.85 10.39
N PRO A 70 6.62 -12.19 9.51
CA PRO A 70 6.08 -11.36 8.45
C PRO A 70 5.30 -12.17 7.42
N LEU A 71 5.70 -13.42 7.18
CA LEU A 71 5.01 -14.33 6.26
C LEU A 71 3.61 -14.66 6.78
N GLU A 72 3.51 -15.11 8.02
CA GLU A 72 2.22 -15.46 8.63
C GLU A 72 1.30 -14.23 8.73
N MET A 73 1.86 -13.06 9.09
CA MET A 73 1.09 -11.81 9.10
C MET A 73 0.54 -11.46 7.72
N PHE A 74 1.33 -11.64 6.67
CA PHE A 74 0.89 -11.35 5.31
C PHE A 74 -0.22 -12.30 4.88
N GLU A 75 -0.04 -13.61 5.09
CA GLU A 75 -1.03 -14.62 4.71
C GLU A 75 -2.35 -14.42 5.46
N ALA A 76 -2.28 -14.19 6.78
CA ALA A 76 -3.45 -14.00 7.64
C ALA A 76 -4.24 -12.70 7.39
N ASN A 77 -3.64 -11.72 6.69
CA ASN A 77 -4.27 -10.43 6.42
C ASN A 77 -4.39 -10.12 4.91
N SER A 78 -4.14 -11.11 4.06
CA SER A 78 -4.15 -10.97 2.60
C SER A 78 -5.52 -10.51 2.06
N ASP A 79 -6.60 -10.77 2.79
CA ASP A 79 -7.96 -10.29 2.55
C ASP A 79 -8.10 -8.76 2.61
N LYS A 80 -7.22 -8.07 3.34
CA LYS A 80 -7.22 -6.61 3.47
C LYS A 80 -6.62 -5.90 2.25
N ILE A 81 -6.01 -6.63 1.32
CA ILE A 81 -5.38 -6.05 0.13
C ILE A 81 -6.45 -5.55 -0.84
N LYS A 82 -6.66 -4.22 -0.87
CA LYS A 82 -7.51 -3.59 -1.87
C LYS A 82 -6.81 -3.55 -3.22
N LEU A 83 -7.18 -4.46 -4.11
CA LEU A 83 -6.72 -4.43 -5.50
C LEU A 83 -7.35 -3.23 -6.23
N VAL A 84 -6.61 -2.12 -6.33
CA VAL A 84 -7.05 -1.00 -7.17
C VAL A 84 -6.87 -1.41 -8.63
N SER A 85 -7.92 -1.97 -9.23
CA SER A 85 -7.95 -2.27 -10.66
C SER A 85 -7.68 -0.98 -11.44
N THR A 86 -6.49 -0.88 -12.04
CA THR A 86 -6.25 0.07 -13.12
C THR A 86 -7.09 -0.43 -14.29
N LYS A 87 -8.30 0.10 -14.45
CA LYS A 87 -9.03 -0.01 -15.73
C LYS A 87 -8.12 0.61 -16.79
N THR A 88 -7.31 -0.22 -17.44
CA THR A 88 -6.62 0.12 -18.67
C THR A 88 -7.72 0.57 -19.62
N LYS A 89 -7.81 1.88 -19.86
CA LYS A 89 -8.67 2.40 -20.91
C LYS A 89 -8.19 1.71 -22.19
N LYS A 90 -8.96 0.75 -22.69
CA LYS A 90 -8.78 0.20 -24.03
C LYS A 90 -8.87 1.38 -24.99
N ILE A 91 -7.72 1.90 -25.40
CA ILE A 91 -7.63 2.82 -26.52
C ILE A 91 -8.11 2.04 -27.73
N ASN A 92 -9.28 2.41 -28.26
CA ASN A 92 -9.82 1.79 -29.46
C ASN A 92 -8.86 2.06 -30.64
N PRO A 93 -8.24 1.03 -31.24
CA PRO A 93 -7.25 1.22 -32.32
C PRO A 93 -7.87 1.88 -33.56
N LEU A 94 -9.19 1.79 -33.73
CA LEU A 94 -9.94 2.44 -34.81
C LEU A 94 -9.86 3.98 -34.78
N LYS A 95 -9.62 4.61 -33.61
CA LYS A 95 -9.54 6.08 -33.51
C LYS A 95 -8.16 6.63 -33.90
N ALA A 96 -7.13 5.78 -34.00
CA ALA A 96 -5.77 6.18 -34.40
C ALA A 96 -5.57 6.17 -35.93
N SER A 97 -6.37 5.42 -36.68
CA SER A 97 -6.16 5.21 -38.13
C SER A 97 -6.59 6.40 -39.02
N LYS A 98 -7.37 7.37 -38.51
CA LYS A 98 -7.92 8.46 -39.35
C LYS A 98 -6.98 9.67 -39.54
N ARG A 99 -5.76 9.67 -38.99
CA ARG A 99 -4.81 10.80 -39.10
C ARG A 99 -3.61 10.55 -40.04
N GLY A 100 -3.61 9.45 -40.78
CA GLY A 100 -2.50 9.07 -41.66
C GLY A 100 -2.74 9.21 -43.16
N LEU A 101 -3.86 9.83 -43.59
CA LEU A 101 -4.10 10.16 -45.01
C LEU A 101 -4.03 11.67 -45.18
N SER A 102 -2.81 12.16 -45.40
CA SER A 102 -2.51 13.43 -46.06
C SER A 102 -1.54 13.15 -47.19
#